data_AF-A0A015JP31-F1
#
_entry.id   AF-A0A015JP31-F1
#
_cell.length_a   1.000
_cell.length_b   1.000
_cell.length_c   1.000
_cell.angle_alpha   90.00
_cell.angle_beta   90.00
_cell.angle_gamma   90.00
#
_symmetry.space_group_name_H-M   'P 1'
#
loop_
_entity.id
_entity.type
_entity.pdbx_description
1 polymer ?
#
loop_
_entity_poly.entity_id
_entity_poly.type
_entity_poly.pdbx_seq_one_letter_code
_entity_poly.pdbx_strand_id
1 'polypeptide(L)'
;MAVHPISQTAAHFLYRSKKLVSKLNKRYTFGNSGSSSSSKTCQQEQDAQYLYRQGETYMFGRTGKPKDEKKAFEFFQRAALLNHPEAQGILAFCYEFGLGVEKDFKQAELHYIPAAELGNGLAQARLAFLRKYGRPSVRIDRAEAEMWQQKVKEQGKTAIAWLFYAACKENHPAAQYSLGVCYHDGVGVDKKESEAFKWYKKSAEQGHPRGQGILGFCYGEGFGVKKDEVEAMKWYRKAAEQGESVAIYNVGYCYEDGIGVEKDVVEAVKWYRLSAEQGNAFAQNSLGYCYEDGIGVEQDPVEAAKWYRKSAEQGYPWAECNLGYCYQNGIGVPKDDVEGAYWYNKAALQGHARAQHNLGFCYQNGIGVEKNEAEAVNWYTKSAERGNIFAYHSLGYCYQNGIGVSVNEIEAVYWYFLSAEEHHAPAQLSLGYCFRNGIGVEKDEQEAVKWFTHAAQQGNALAQNSLGYCYEEGLGVEKDEEKAVYWYQLSANAQNPWAQCNLGFCYANGIGVKKDEAMAVCWYRAAAEQNHARAQDKLGVCLQLGIGCEKDEVAAFEHFRMAAEQDHLTAMYHLANALEKGIGCEANLEGATYWFEKAASSGCRTSCERLKRLLVKECLGQETVYLSGYYAAAA
;
A
#
# COMPACT_ATOMS: atom_id res chain seq x y z
N MET A 1 7.42 5.98 12.34
CA MET A 1 6.77 6.70 11.22
C MET A 1 7.49 8.03 10.98
N ALA A 2 8.55 8.05 10.16
CA ALA A 2 9.20 9.30 9.76
C ALA A 2 8.55 9.79 8.45
N VAL A 3 7.87 10.94 8.49
CA VAL A 3 7.34 11.61 7.30
C VAL A 3 8.45 12.48 6.73
N HIS A 4 9.09 12.05 5.65
CA HIS A 4 9.96 12.93 4.86
C HIS A 4 9.11 13.94 4.06
N PRO A 5 9.54 15.21 3.93
CA PRO A 5 8.77 16.22 3.22
C PRO A 5 8.89 16.06 1.69
N ILE A 6 7.72 15.94 1.04
CA ILE A 6 7.52 15.93 -0.41
C ILE A 6 8.03 17.24 -1.02
N SER A 7 8.82 17.13 -2.09
CA SER A 7 9.49 18.22 -2.81
C SER A 7 8.51 19.13 -3.57
N GLN A 8 8.98 20.34 -3.91
CA GLN A 8 8.21 21.51 -4.39
C GLN A 8 7.48 21.35 -5.74
N THR A 9 7.49 20.18 -6.37
CA THR A 9 6.82 19.89 -7.65
C THR A 9 5.31 19.61 -7.52
N ALA A 10 4.81 19.29 -6.31
CA ALA A 10 3.38 19.11 -6.04
C ALA A 10 2.54 20.42 -6.07
N ALA A 11 3.19 21.58 -6.10
CA ALA A 11 2.53 22.89 -6.06
C ALA A 11 1.75 23.23 -7.35
N HIS A 12 2.04 22.55 -8.47
CA HIS A 12 1.41 22.88 -9.76
C HIS A 12 0.00 22.27 -9.95
N PHE A 13 -0.36 21.23 -9.18
CA PHE A 13 -1.65 20.53 -9.33
C PHE A 13 -2.78 21.03 -8.42
N LEU A 14 -2.45 21.75 -7.33
CA LEU A 14 -3.43 22.42 -6.45
C LEU A 14 -4.27 23.50 -7.18
N TYR A 15 -3.88 23.89 -8.39
CA TYR A 15 -4.61 24.86 -9.21
C TYR A 15 -5.80 24.24 -9.98
N ARG A 16 -5.86 22.91 -10.17
CA ARG A 16 -6.93 22.25 -10.94
C ARG A 16 -8.08 21.66 -10.10
N SER A 17 -7.91 21.44 -8.79
CA SER A 17 -8.97 20.86 -7.93
C SER A 17 -10.00 21.85 -7.39
N LYS A 18 -9.75 23.17 -7.46
CA LYS A 18 -10.69 24.21 -6.98
C LYS A 18 -11.96 24.38 -7.84
N LYS A 19 -12.02 23.76 -9.02
CA LYS A 19 -13.17 23.88 -9.95
C LYS A 19 -14.24 22.79 -9.77
N LEU A 20 -13.99 21.77 -8.93
CA LEU A 20 -14.94 20.69 -8.64
C LEU A 20 -15.81 20.98 -7.40
N VAL A 21 -15.31 21.77 -6.45
CA VAL A 21 -16.01 22.10 -5.18
C VAL A 21 -17.12 23.16 -5.37
N SER A 22 -17.14 23.90 -6.46
CA SER A 22 -18.17 24.93 -6.72
C SER A 22 -19.46 24.39 -7.35
N LYS A 23 -19.63 23.07 -7.52
CA LYS A 23 -20.80 22.44 -8.16
C LYS A 23 -21.68 21.59 -7.22
N LEU A 24 -21.37 21.49 -5.93
CA LEU A 24 -22.13 20.69 -4.96
C LEU A 24 -22.98 21.48 -3.95
N ASN A 25 -22.99 22.83 -4.01
CA ASN A 25 -23.88 23.64 -3.17
C ASN A 25 -25.08 24.16 -3.95
N LYS A 26 -26.16 23.38 -4.00
CA LYS A 26 -27.53 23.89 -4.23
C LYS A 26 -28.58 22.87 -3.81
N ARG A 27 -29.23 23.16 -2.68
CA ARG A 27 -30.65 22.92 -2.30
C ARG A 27 -30.72 22.38 -0.87
N TYR A 28 -31.16 23.22 0.05
CA TYR A 28 -32.24 22.93 1.00
C TYR A 28 -32.70 24.27 1.60
N THR A 29 -33.82 24.78 1.07
CA THR A 29 -34.57 25.89 1.65
C THR A 29 -35.57 25.30 2.65
N PHE A 30 -35.44 25.63 3.94
CA PHE A 30 -36.45 25.29 4.93
C PHE A 30 -37.63 26.25 4.82
N GLY A 31 -38.81 25.68 4.58
CA GLY A 31 -40.10 26.37 4.63
C GLY A 31 -40.47 26.68 6.08
N ASN A 32 -40.85 27.94 6.30
CA ASN A 32 -41.30 28.46 7.58
C ASN A 32 -42.83 28.28 7.68
N SER A 33 -43.34 27.69 8.75
CA SER A 33 -44.77 27.68 9.05
C SER A 33 -45.05 27.76 10.56
N GLY A 34 -45.58 28.91 11.00
CA GLY A 34 -46.82 28.98 11.77
C GLY A 34 -46.84 28.51 13.23
N SER A 35 -46.42 29.41 14.12
CA SER A 35 -46.99 29.76 15.45
C SER A 35 -48.02 28.84 16.14
N SER A 36 -47.65 28.32 17.33
CA SER A 36 -48.38 28.50 18.61
C SER A 36 -47.67 27.81 19.79
N SER A 37 -46.51 28.33 20.25
CA SER A 37 -45.84 27.82 21.48
C SER A 37 -45.01 28.83 22.28
N SER A 38 -45.00 30.11 21.92
CA SER A 38 -43.91 31.05 22.27
C SER A 38 -43.65 31.32 23.75
N SER A 39 -44.62 31.13 24.66
CA SER A 39 -44.39 31.39 26.10
C SER A 39 -43.75 30.21 26.84
N LYS A 40 -44.05 28.95 26.43
CA LYS A 40 -43.47 27.75 27.06
C LYS A 40 -42.03 27.50 26.59
N THR A 41 -41.74 27.74 25.32
CA THR A 41 -40.38 27.65 24.77
C THR A 41 -39.45 28.70 25.39
N CYS A 42 -39.92 29.94 25.59
CA CYS A 42 -39.12 30.99 26.23
C CYS A 42 -38.76 30.66 27.70
N GLN A 43 -39.70 30.11 28.49
CA GLN A 43 -39.40 29.71 29.87
C GLN A 43 -38.43 28.52 29.92
N GLN A 44 -38.60 27.54 29.03
CA GLN A 44 -37.73 26.37 28.95
C GLN A 44 -36.29 26.75 28.59
N GLU A 45 -36.09 27.70 27.67
CA GLU A 45 -34.77 28.24 27.32
C GLU A 45 -34.12 28.97 28.49
N GLN A 46 -34.88 29.78 29.23
CA GLN A 46 -34.38 30.48 30.42
C GLN A 46 -33.98 29.50 31.54
N ASP A 47 -34.79 28.48 31.77
CA ASP A 47 -34.51 27.43 32.76
C ASP A 47 -33.25 26.64 32.36
N ALA A 48 -33.10 26.30 31.07
CA ALA A 48 -31.92 25.63 30.56
C ALA A 48 -30.65 26.48 30.71
N GLN A 49 -30.74 27.77 30.38
CA GLN A 49 -29.63 28.72 30.51
C GLN A 49 -29.22 28.93 31.98
N TYR A 50 -30.20 28.94 32.90
CA TYR A 50 -29.94 29.00 34.34
C TYR A 50 -29.20 27.75 34.81
N LEU A 51 -29.68 26.56 34.44
CA LEU A 51 -29.05 25.28 34.79
C LEU A 51 -27.62 25.20 34.25
N TYR A 52 -27.39 25.61 32.99
CA TYR A 52 -26.04 25.71 32.41
C TYR A 52 -25.11 26.57 33.27
N ARG A 53 -25.55 27.78 33.66
CA ARG A 53 -24.75 28.69 34.50
C ARG A 53 -24.47 28.11 35.89
N GLN A 54 -25.43 27.39 36.48
CA GLN A 54 -25.20 26.68 37.73
C GLN A 54 -24.15 25.58 37.56
N GLY A 55 -24.20 24.83 36.46
CA GLY A 55 -23.19 23.84 36.10
C GLY A 55 -21.80 24.45 36.04
N GLU A 56 -21.61 25.55 35.30
CA GLU A 56 -20.32 26.25 35.25
C GLU A 56 -19.87 26.78 36.61
N THR A 57 -20.82 27.27 37.42
CA THR A 57 -20.53 27.78 38.76
C THR A 57 -19.92 26.69 39.65
N TYR A 58 -20.49 25.48 39.64
CA TYR A 58 -19.95 24.36 40.41
C TYR A 58 -18.69 23.75 39.76
N MET A 59 -18.60 23.73 38.43
CA MET A 59 -17.43 23.21 37.71
C MET A 59 -16.16 23.97 38.07
N PHE A 60 -16.29 25.30 38.21
CA PHE A 60 -15.18 26.21 38.43
C PHE A 60 -15.13 26.83 39.83
N GLY A 61 -16.09 26.53 40.70
CA GLY A 61 -16.14 27.05 42.07
C GLY A 61 -16.37 28.58 42.14
N ARG A 62 -17.30 29.11 41.33
CA ARG A 62 -17.56 30.56 41.26
C ARG A 62 -18.58 31.04 42.30
N THR A 63 -18.63 32.36 42.48
CA THR A 63 -19.69 33.05 43.27
C THR A 63 -19.84 32.52 44.71
N GLY A 64 -18.73 32.12 45.34
CA GLY A 64 -18.72 31.58 46.70
C GLY A 64 -19.20 30.13 46.83
N LYS A 65 -19.46 29.42 45.72
CA LYS A 65 -19.76 27.99 45.74
C LYS A 65 -18.48 27.18 45.63
N PRO A 66 -18.36 26.04 46.35
CA PRO A 66 -17.20 25.16 46.23
C PRO A 66 -17.18 24.50 44.85
N LYS A 67 -15.97 24.16 44.38
CA LYS A 67 -15.79 23.31 43.20
C LYS A 67 -16.41 21.93 43.49
N ASP A 68 -17.35 21.50 42.66
CA ASP A 68 -18.07 20.23 42.80
C ASP A 68 -18.45 19.70 41.41
N GLU A 69 -17.58 18.86 40.86
CA GLU A 69 -17.73 18.35 39.49
C GLU A 69 -18.96 17.45 39.34
N LYS A 70 -19.33 16.71 40.38
CA LYS A 70 -20.53 15.85 40.37
C LYS A 70 -21.80 16.68 40.29
N LYS A 71 -21.92 17.73 41.10
CA LYS A 71 -23.05 18.68 40.97
C LYS A 71 -23.03 19.40 39.64
N ALA A 72 -21.87 19.83 39.17
CA ALA A 72 -21.75 20.47 37.86
C ALA A 72 -22.30 19.56 36.75
N PHE A 73 -21.90 18.29 36.75
CA PHE A 73 -22.40 17.27 35.84
C PHE A 73 -23.93 17.12 35.89
N GLU A 74 -24.53 17.02 37.09
CA GLU A 74 -25.99 16.94 37.26
C GLU A 74 -26.72 18.17 36.67
N PHE A 75 -26.17 19.37 36.84
CA PHE A 75 -26.71 20.58 36.24
C PHE A 75 -26.60 20.59 34.71
N PHE A 76 -25.44 20.20 34.16
CA PHE A 76 -25.26 20.08 32.71
C PHE A 76 -26.18 19.02 32.11
N GLN A 77 -26.38 17.89 32.80
CA GLN A 77 -27.31 16.84 32.38
C GLN A 77 -28.74 17.36 32.31
N ARG A 78 -29.21 18.08 33.34
CA ARG A 78 -30.55 18.69 33.36
C ARG A 78 -30.71 19.76 32.27
N ALA A 79 -29.69 20.58 32.03
CA ALA A 79 -29.70 21.58 30.96
C ALA A 79 -29.70 20.94 29.56
N ALA A 80 -28.95 19.85 29.37
CA ALA A 80 -28.92 19.09 28.13
C ALA A 80 -30.27 18.41 27.83
N LEU A 81 -30.99 17.92 28.85
CA LEU A 81 -32.38 17.42 28.71
C LEU A 81 -33.36 18.50 28.23
N LEU A 82 -33.02 19.78 28.41
CA LEU A 82 -33.77 20.92 27.89
C LEU A 82 -33.21 21.42 26.54
N ASN A 83 -32.39 20.62 25.84
CA ASN A 83 -31.77 20.90 24.53
C ASN A 83 -30.83 22.12 24.51
N HIS A 84 -30.15 22.44 25.61
CA HIS A 84 -29.12 23.49 25.62
C HIS A 84 -27.82 23.00 24.96
N PRO A 85 -27.39 23.56 23.82
CA PRO A 85 -26.30 22.99 23.03
C PRO A 85 -24.93 23.08 23.72
N GLU A 86 -24.65 24.18 24.43
CA GLU A 86 -23.41 24.34 25.21
C GLU A 86 -23.36 23.39 26.40
N ALA A 87 -24.48 23.22 27.12
CA ALA A 87 -24.54 22.25 28.21
C ALA A 87 -24.30 20.83 27.71
N GLN A 88 -24.84 20.48 26.54
CA GLN A 88 -24.65 19.17 25.93
C GLN A 88 -23.18 18.94 25.50
N GLY A 89 -22.52 19.96 24.94
CA GLY A 89 -21.09 19.89 24.62
C GLY A 89 -20.20 19.75 25.86
N ILE A 90 -20.52 20.44 26.96
CA ILE A 90 -19.77 20.30 28.23
C ILE A 90 -20.08 18.97 28.91
N LEU A 91 -21.33 18.50 28.87
CA LEU A 91 -21.71 17.18 29.39
C LEU A 91 -20.89 16.07 28.71
N ALA A 92 -20.75 16.15 27.38
CA ALA A 92 -19.89 15.25 26.62
C ALA A 92 -18.42 15.35 27.05
N PHE A 93 -17.93 16.57 27.30
CA PHE A 93 -16.58 16.81 27.83
C PHE A 93 -16.38 16.20 29.22
N CYS A 94 -17.39 16.23 30.08
CA CYS A 94 -17.35 15.56 31.38
C CYS A 94 -17.19 14.05 31.22
N TYR A 95 -17.96 13.40 30.33
CA TYR A 95 -17.78 11.97 30.03
C TYR A 95 -16.41 11.67 29.42
N GLU A 96 -15.90 12.53 28.55
CA GLU A 96 -14.61 12.31 27.87
C GLU A 96 -13.42 12.31 28.84
N PHE A 97 -13.47 13.16 29.87
CA PHE A 97 -12.38 13.38 30.83
C PHE A 97 -12.66 12.85 32.24
N GLY A 98 -13.85 12.31 32.50
CA GLY A 98 -14.26 11.80 33.81
C GLY A 98 -14.52 12.88 34.86
N LEU A 99 -15.11 14.01 34.47
CA LEU A 99 -15.35 15.15 35.37
C LEU A 99 -16.71 14.98 36.08
N GLY A 100 -16.67 14.52 37.34
CA GLY A 100 -17.88 14.26 38.12
C GLY A 100 -18.67 13.01 37.72
N VAL A 101 -18.16 12.23 36.76
CA VAL A 101 -18.74 11.01 36.22
C VAL A 101 -17.62 10.04 35.81
N GLU A 102 -17.92 8.75 35.69
CA GLU A 102 -16.97 7.78 35.11
C GLU A 102 -16.66 8.13 33.65
N LYS A 103 -15.40 7.97 33.26
CA LYS A 103 -14.95 8.24 31.89
C LYS A 103 -15.56 7.23 30.93
N ASP A 104 -16.36 7.71 29.99
CA ASP A 104 -17.02 6.89 28.98
C ASP A 104 -17.02 7.62 27.62
N PHE A 105 -16.20 7.14 26.70
CA PHE A 105 -16.07 7.75 25.38
C PHE A 105 -17.30 7.56 24.49
N LYS A 106 -18.07 6.48 24.70
CA LYS A 106 -19.30 6.22 23.95
C LYS A 106 -20.40 7.19 24.38
N GLN A 107 -20.50 7.48 25.68
CA GLN A 107 -21.39 8.53 26.18
C GLN A 107 -20.94 9.92 25.75
N ALA A 108 -19.63 10.19 25.76
CA ALA A 108 -19.09 11.45 25.25
C ALA A 108 -19.49 11.68 23.79
N GLU A 109 -19.29 10.68 22.93
CA GLU A 109 -19.67 10.73 21.51
C GLU A 109 -21.18 10.94 21.31
N LEU A 110 -22.02 10.20 22.06
CA LEU A 110 -23.48 10.30 21.99
C LEU A 110 -24.00 11.71 22.31
N HIS A 111 -23.29 12.45 23.15
CA HIS A 111 -23.62 13.86 23.43
C HIS A 111 -22.90 14.84 22.50
N TYR A 112 -21.68 14.54 22.04
CA TYR A 112 -20.95 15.41 21.13
C TYR A 112 -21.61 15.54 19.76
N ILE A 113 -22.09 14.44 19.16
CA ILE A 113 -22.70 14.45 17.82
C ILE A 113 -23.86 15.46 17.73
N PRO A 114 -24.93 15.34 18.51
CA PRO A 114 -26.05 16.29 18.45
C PRO A 114 -25.63 17.73 18.80
N ALA A 115 -24.73 17.93 19.77
CA ALA A 115 -24.23 19.28 20.09
C ALA A 115 -23.46 19.90 18.90
N ALA A 116 -22.63 19.11 18.22
CA ALA A 116 -21.85 19.52 17.07
C ALA A 116 -22.71 19.83 15.85
N GLU A 117 -23.80 19.08 15.64
CA GLU A 117 -24.82 19.32 14.63
C GLU A 117 -25.57 20.63 14.86
N LEU A 118 -25.81 20.99 16.13
CA LEU A 118 -26.38 22.28 16.54
C LEU A 118 -25.37 23.45 16.47
N GLY A 119 -24.14 23.21 16.00
CA GLY A 119 -23.13 24.26 15.83
C GLY A 119 -22.25 24.51 17.05
N ASN A 120 -22.27 23.66 18.07
CA ASN A 120 -21.39 23.81 19.23
C ASN A 120 -19.92 23.56 18.85
N GLY A 121 -19.11 24.62 18.80
CA GLY A 121 -17.71 24.54 18.37
C GLY A 121 -16.79 23.68 19.25
N LEU A 122 -17.05 23.60 20.57
CA LEU A 122 -16.34 22.66 21.47
C LEU A 122 -16.58 21.23 21.02
N ALA A 123 -17.84 20.84 20.83
CA ALA A 123 -18.21 19.50 20.42
C ALA A 123 -17.62 19.13 19.06
N GLN A 124 -17.69 20.04 18.08
CA GLN A 124 -17.07 19.83 16.77
C GLN A 124 -15.55 19.65 16.88
N ALA A 125 -14.86 20.46 17.68
CA ALA A 125 -13.41 20.33 17.87
C ALA A 125 -13.03 19.00 18.55
N ARG A 126 -13.83 18.52 19.50
CA ARG A 126 -13.60 17.23 20.18
C ARG A 126 -13.95 16.04 19.30
N LEU A 127 -15.00 16.11 18.47
CA LEU A 127 -15.29 15.06 17.47
C LEU A 127 -14.19 14.97 16.42
N ALA A 128 -13.68 16.10 15.92
CA ALA A 128 -12.55 16.10 15.00
C ALA A 128 -11.35 15.33 15.58
N PHE A 129 -11.06 15.55 16.87
CA PHE A 129 -10.01 14.81 17.58
C PHE A 129 -10.31 13.31 17.71
N LEU A 130 -11.50 12.95 18.21
CA LEU A 130 -11.88 11.55 18.44
C LEU A 130 -11.89 10.74 17.14
N ARG A 131 -12.37 11.34 16.05
CA ARG A 131 -12.39 10.72 14.70
C ARG A 131 -11.01 10.59 14.09
N LYS A 132 -10.08 11.49 14.42
CA LYS A 132 -8.71 11.46 13.87
C LYS A 132 -7.82 10.44 14.59
N TYR A 133 -7.90 10.41 15.93
CA TYR A 133 -6.96 9.64 16.77
C TYR A 133 -7.59 8.44 17.46
N GLY A 134 -8.91 8.35 17.50
CA GLY A 134 -9.61 7.25 18.18
C GLY A 134 -9.45 7.31 19.70
N ARG A 135 -10.32 6.57 20.38
CA ARG A 135 -10.21 6.22 21.81
C ARG A 135 -10.87 4.85 21.98
N PRO A 136 -10.62 4.13 23.09
CA PRO A 136 -11.29 2.86 23.33
C PRO A 136 -12.79 2.96 23.06
N SER A 137 -13.29 2.08 22.20
CA SER A 137 -14.70 2.00 21.78
C SER A 137 -15.22 3.17 20.92
N VAL A 138 -14.34 4.05 20.42
CA VAL A 138 -14.70 5.15 19.51
C VAL A 138 -14.03 4.98 18.16
N ARG A 139 -14.84 5.05 17.12
CA ARG A 139 -14.43 4.87 15.73
C ARG A 139 -13.52 6.00 15.24
N ILE A 140 -12.42 5.61 14.59
CA ILE A 140 -11.57 6.45 13.74
C ILE A 140 -12.23 6.59 12.37
N ASP A 141 -12.38 7.83 11.92
CA ASP A 141 -12.85 8.16 10.57
C ASP A 141 -12.22 9.51 10.18
N ARG A 142 -11.15 9.44 9.39
CA ARG A 142 -10.37 10.63 9.03
C ARG A 142 -11.14 11.62 8.16
N ALA A 143 -12.06 11.14 7.33
CA ALA A 143 -12.90 12.01 6.50
C ALA A 143 -13.89 12.79 7.36
N GLU A 144 -14.52 12.13 8.33
CA GLU A 144 -15.39 12.78 9.30
C GLU A 144 -14.63 13.78 10.18
N ALA A 145 -13.40 13.45 10.58
CA ALA A 145 -12.53 14.35 11.33
C ALA A 145 -12.26 15.67 10.58
N GLU A 146 -11.91 15.58 9.30
CA GLU A 146 -11.64 16.74 8.43
C GLU A 146 -12.90 17.61 8.25
N MET A 147 -14.07 16.97 8.09
CA MET A 147 -15.35 17.68 8.02
C MET A 147 -15.59 18.50 9.29
N TRP A 148 -15.43 17.92 10.48
CA TRP A 148 -15.62 18.63 11.74
C TRP A 148 -14.59 19.75 11.93
N GLN A 149 -13.32 19.50 11.60
CA GLN A 149 -12.26 20.51 11.66
C GLN A 149 -12.59 21.71 10.76
N GLN A 150 -13.11 21.47 9.56
CA GLN A 150 -13.50 22.52 8.63
C GLN A 150 -14.65 23.38 9.18
N LYS A 151 -15.67 22.78 9.80
CA LYS A 151 -16.76 23.53 10.47
C LYS A 151 -16.26 24.42 11.61
N VAL A 152 -15.31 23.94 12.41
CA VAL A 152 -14.69 24.77 13.47
C VAL A 152 -13.88 25.91 12.85
N LYS A 153 -13.16 25.65 11.76
CA LYS A 153 -12.38 26.66 11.05
C LYS A 153 -13.26 27.80 10.49
N GLU A 154 -14.45 27.48 9.99
CA GLU A 154 -15.43 28.47 9.51
C GLU A 154 -15.97 29.37 10.61
N GLN A 155 -16.13 28.84 11.83
CA GLN A 155 -16.49 29.64 13.01
C GLN A 155 -15.30 30.42 13.60
N GLY A 156 -14.07 29.97 13.33
CA GLY A 156 -12.84 30.59 13.83
C GLY A 156 -12.65 30.43 15.34
N LYS A 157 -11.93 31.38 15.95
CA LYS A 157 -11.49 31.29 17.35
C LYS A 157 -12.63 31.24 18.37
N THR A 158 -13.79 31.80 18.03
CA THR A 158 -14.97 31.81 18.92
C THR A 158 -15.55 30.42 19.13
N ALA A 159 -15.38 29.50 18.17
CA ALA A 159 -15.83 28.11 18.27
C ALA A 159 -15.27 27.39 19.51
N ILE A 160 -14.04 27.74 19.89
CA ILE A 160 -13.32 27.15 21.04
C ILE A 160 -13.19 28.15 22.20
N ALA A 161 -14.03 29.18 22.27
CA ALA A 161 -13.98 30.19 23.31
C ALA A 161 -14.09 29.60 24.72
N TRP A 162 -14.92 28.56 24.89
CA TRP A 162 -15.05 27.85 26.15
C TRP A 162 -13.73 27.19 26.58
N LEU A 163 -12.98 26.56 25.65
CA LEU A 163 -11.67 25.98 25.93
C LEU A 163 -10.67 27.06 26.36
N PHE A 164 -10.64 28.21 25.68
CA PHE A 164 -9.81 29.34 26.10
C PHE A 164 -10.15 29.80 27.51
N TYR A 165 -11.44 29.94 27.81
CA TYR A 165 -11.87 30.40 29.12
C TYR A 165 -11.51 29.40 30.22
N ALA A 166 -11.86 28.13 30.05
CA ALA A 166 -11.54 27.07 31.00
C ALA A 166 -10.02 26.87 31.17
N ALA A 167 -9.24 26.94 30.10
CA ALA A 167 -7.78 26.75 30.16
C ALA A 167 -7.03 27.96 30.74
N CYS A 168 -7.40 29.18 30.34
CA CYS A 168 -6.67 30.41 30.68
C CYS A 168 -7.14 31.04 31.98
N LYS A 169 -8.44 31.05 32.26
CA LYS A 169 -9.02 31.73 33.44
C LYS A 169 -9.20 30.78 34.60
N GLU A 170 -9.69 29.58 34.33
CA GLU A 170 -9.98 28.58 35.36
C GLU A 170 -8.82 27.58 35.57
N ASN A 171 -7.75 27.72 34.79
CA ASN A 171 -6.56 26.86 34.84
C ASN A 171 -6.88 25.36 34.71
N HIS A 172 -7.97 25.00 34.03
CA HIS A 172 -8.48 23.62 34.02
C HIS A 172 -7.59 22.68 33.17
N PRO A 173 -7.03 21.59 33.72
CA PRO A 173 -5.98 20.84 33.04
C PRO A 173 -6.46 20.07 31.80
N ALA A 174 -7.69 19.55 31.80
CA ALA A 174 -8.27 18.89 30.61
C ALA A 174 -8.54 19.90 29.47
N ALA A 175 -8.89 21.14 29.82
CA ALA A 175 -9.13 22.19 28.84
C ALA A 175 -7.79 22.69 28.27
N GLN A 176 -6.74 22.78 29.09
CA GLN A 176 -5.38 23.07 28.64
C GLN A 176 -4.88 22.01 27.66
N TYR A 177 -5.06 20.72 27.98
CA TYR A 177 -4.76 19.64 27.03
C TYR A 177 -5.52 19.83 25.71
N SER A 178 -6.84 20.03 25.78
CA SER A 178 -7.68 20.18 24.58
C SER A 178 -7.34 21.44 23.76
N LEU A 179 -6.98 22.54 24.42
CA LEU A 179 -6.51 23.75 23.76
C LEU A 179 -5.14 23.55 23.11
N GLY A 180 -4.26 22.77 23.73
CA GLY A 180 -3.01 22.33 23.13
C GLY A 180 -3.26 21.52 21.85
N VAL A 181 -4.25 20.63 21.85
CA VAL A 181 -4.70 19.89 20.64
C VAL A 181 -5.19 20.86 19.55
N CYS A 182 -5.96 21.88 19.92
CA CYS A 182 -6.39 22.90 18.96
C CYS A 182 -5.20 23.61 18.28
N TYR A 183 -4.16 23.97 19.03
CA TYR A 183 -2.93 24.54 18.46
C TYR A 183 -2.07 23.51 17.69
N HIS A 184 -2.11 22.24 18.08
CA HIS A 184 -1.39 21.17 17.40
C HIS A 184 -1.98 20.91 16.00
N ASP A 185 -3.30 20.78 15.92
CA ASP A 185 -4.00 20.41 14.69
C ASP A 185 -4.48 21.61 13.88
N GLY A 186 -4.48 22.81 14.44
CA GLY A 186 -5.04 24.01 13.82
C GLY A 186 -6.58 24.00 13.81
N VAL A 187 -7.19 23.60 14.92
CA VAL A 187 -8.65 23.50 15.07
C VAL A 187 -9.15 24.75 15.80
N GLY A 188 -9.80 25.68 15.08
CA GLY A 188 -10.27 26.97 15.61
C GLY A 188 -9.17 28.03 15.83
N VAL A 189 -7.91 27.66 15.66
CA VAL A 189 -6.72 28.53 15.74
C VAL A 189 -5.69 28.10 14.70
N ASP A 190 -4.72 28.97 14.41
CA ASP A 190 -3.59 28.58 13.57
C ASP A 190 -2.71 27.54 14.27
N LYS A 191 -2.20 26.58 13.49
CA LYS A 191 -1.25 25.59 13.98
C LYS A 191 0.02 26.28 14.51
N LYS A 192 0.35 26.05 15.78
CA LYS A 192 1.53 26.62 16.45
C LYS A 192 2.08 25.63 17.49
N GLU A 193 3.18 24.96 17.13
CA GLU A 193 3.78 23.89 17.95
C GLU A 193 4.25 24.40 19.31
N SER A 194 4.86 25.59 19.36
CA SER A 194 5.33 26.19 20.61
C SER A 194 4.18 26.58 21.56
N GLU A 195 3.01 26.96 21.04
CA GLU A 195 1.82 27.22 21.86
C GLU A 195 1.19 25.91 22.32
N ALA A 196 1.10 24.91 21.44
CA ALA A 196 0.62 23.58 21.82
C ALA A 196 1.46 22.99 22.96
N PHE A 197 2.79 23.03 22.83
CA PHE A 197 3.73 22.60 23.88
C PHE A 197 3.48 23.31 25.22
N LYS A 198 3.33 24.65 25.22
CA LYS A 198 3.06 25.41 26.45
C LYS A 198 1.79 24.92 27.16
N TRP A 199 0.71 24.68 26.41
CA TRP A 199 -0.55 24.21 26.98
C TRP A 199 -0.50 22.76 27.46
N TYR A 200 0.16 21.90 26.70
CA TYR A 200 0.43 20.52 27.12
C TYR A 200 1.26 20.46 28.40
N LYS A 201 2.32 21.26 28.48
CA LYS A 201 3.17 21.36 29.67
C LYS A 201 2.38 21.80 30.90
N LYS A 202 1.55 22.85 30.78
CA LYS A 202 0.66 23.29 31.89
C LYS A 202 -0.31 22.19 32.34
N SER A 203 -0.88 21.43 31.40
CA SER A 203 -1.76 20.30 31.71
C SER A 203 -0.99 19.18 32.44
N ALA A 204 0.21 18.84 31.95
CA ALA A 204 1.07 17.79 32.50
C ALA A 204 1.58 18.11 33.91
N GLU A 205 1.96 19.36 34.16
CA GLU A 205 2.44 19.85 35.46
C GLU A 205 1.34 19.80 36.54
N GLN A 206 0.07 19.84 36.13
CA GLN A 206 -1.07 19.60 37.01
C GLN A 206 -1.41 18.11 37.20
N GLY A 207 -0.59 17.21 36.66
CA GLY A 207 -0.77 15.76 36.82
C GLY A 207 -1.73 15.11 35.81
N HIS A 208 -2.30 15.87 34.87
CA HIS A 208 -3.33 15.32 33.98
C HIS A 208 -2.73 14.29 32.99
N PRO A 209 -3.26 13.04 32.96
CA PRO A 209 -2.59 11.92 32.30
C PRO A 209 -2.40 12.12 30.80
N ARG A 210 -3.40 12.65 30.08
CA ARG A 210 -3.22 12.95 28.64
C ARG A 210 -2.27 14.11 28.38
N GLY A 211 -2.21 15.08 29.31
CA GLY A 211 -1.26 16.19 29.25
C GLY A 211 0.17 15.68 29.40
N GLN A 212 0.40 14.77 30.34
CA GLN A 212 1.68 14.09 30.53
C GLN A 212 2.07 13.24 29.31
N GLY A 213 1.14 12.42 28.80
CA GLY A 213 1.41 11.57 27.63
C GLY A 213 1.79 12.37 26.40
N ILE A 214 1.06 13.44 26.07
CA ILE A 214 1.38 14.28 24.91
C ILE A 214 2.63 15.15 25.13
N LEU A 215 2.98 15.47 26.37
CA LEU A 215 4.26 16.12 26.68
C LEU A 215 5.43 15.18 26.40
N GLY A 216 5.27 13.88 26.65
CA GLY A 216 6.20 12.85 26.22
C GLY A 216 6.45 12.89 24.71
N PHE A 217 5.37 12.97 23.91
CA PHE A 217 5.45 13.15 22.46
C PHE A 217 6.21 14.42 22.06
N CYS A 218 5.96 15.54 22.76
CA CYS A 218 6.65 16.79 22.46
C CYS A 218 8.17 16.66 22.62
N TYR A 219 8.64 16.02 23.69
CA TYR A 219 10.08 15.80 23.87
C TYR A 219 10.62 14.71 22.93
N GLY A 220 9.86 13.65 22.64
CA GLY A 220 10.33 12.56 21.77
C GLY A 220 10.55 13.00 20.31
N GLU A 221 9.62 13.80 19.78
CA GLU A 221 9.68 14.28 18.39
C GLU A 221 10.31 15.67 18.25
N GLY A 222 10.56 16.35 19.38
CA GLY A 222 10.97 17.77 19.35
C GLY A 222 9.85 18.72 18.89
N PHE A 223 8.59 18.37 19.16
CA PHE A 223 7.43 19.18 18.78
C PHE A 223 7.26 20.39 19.71
N GLY A 224 7.62 21.58 19.22
CA GLY A 224 7.58 22.83 19.98
C GLY A 224 8.62 22.97 21.11
N VAL A 225 9.52 21.98 21.27
CA VAL A 225 10.60 21.94 22.27
C VAL A 225 11.81 21.19 21.68
N LYS A 226 13.01 21.36 22.25
CA LYS A 226 14.16 20.55 21.85
C LYS A 226 13.89 19.07 22.14
N LYS A 227 14.22 18.20 21.18
CA LYS A 227 14.12 16.75 21.33
C LYS A 227 14.94 16.25 22.52
N ASP A 228 14.32 15.42 23.36
CA ASP A 228 14.89 14.78 24.55
C ASP A 228 14.17 13.45 24.82
N GLU A 229 14.77 12.34 24.40
CA GLU A 229 14.14 11.02 24.47
C GLU A 229 14.02 10.49 25.90
N VAL A 230 14.96 10.86 26.78
CA VAL A 230 14.92 10.47 28.21
C VAL A 230 13.77 11.17 28.91
N GLU A 231 13.58 12.46 28.64
CA GLU A 231 12.45 13.21 29.19
C GLU A 231 11.12 12.72 28.60
N ALA A 232 11.09 12.37 27.30
CA ALA A 232 9.93 11.76 26.65
C ALA A 232 9.47 10.49 27.39
N MET A 233 10.40 9.55 27.61
CA MET A 233 10.10 8.31 28.32
C MET A 233 9.55 8.55 29.73
N LYS A 234 10.15 9.48 30.50
CA LYS A 234 9.65 9.80 31.85
C LYS A 234 8.20 10.28 31.83
N TRP A 235 7.83 11.13 30.89
CA TRP A 235 6.45 11.64 30.78
C TRP A 235 5.47 10.58 30.30
N TYR A 236 5.87 9.73 29.36
CA TYR A 236 5.08 8.57 28.96
C TYR A 236 4.84 7.62 30.14
N ARG A 237 5.88 7.29 30.92
CA ARG A 237 5.77 6.45 32.12
C ARG A 237 4.78 7.01 33.13
N LYS A 238 4.89 8.30 33.47
CA LYS A 238 3.97 8.97 34.41
C LYS A 238 2.51 8.90 33.96
N ALA A 239 2.24 9.06 32.66
CA ALA A 239 0.90 8.94 32.11
C ALA A 239 0.41 7.48 32.06
N ALA A 240 1.31 6.54 31.75
CA ALA A 240 1.03 5.12 31.69
C ALA A 240 0.69 4.53 33.08
N GLU A 241 1.37 4.98 34.13
CA GLU A 241 1.07 4.65 35.54
C GLU A 241 -0.34 5.07 35.97
N GLN A 242 -0.92 6.07 35.28
CA GLN A 242 -2.31 6.51 35.47
C GLN A 242 -3.32 5.82 34.53
N GLY A 243 -2.89 4.80 33.77
CA GLY A 243 -3.76 4.06 32.87
C GLY A 243 -4.12 4.79 31.57
N GLU A 244 -3.30 5.75 31.12
CA GLU A 244 -3.51 6.37 29.80
C GLU A 244 -3.03 5.43 28.69
N SER A 245 -3.96 4.86 27.91
CA SER A 245 -3.65 3.79 26.96
C SER A 245 -2.73 4.21 25.81
N VAL A 246 -2.79 5.45 25.32
CA VAL A 246 -1.86 5.98 24.30
C VAL A 246 -0.46 6.13 24.89
N ALA A 247 -0.32 6.54 26.15
CA ALA A 247 0.98 6.60 26.82
C ALA A 247 1.55 5.20 27.08
N ILE A 248 0.71 4.23 27.49
CA ILE A 248 1.11 2.82 27.63
C ILE A 248 1.63 2.29 26.27
N TYR A 249 0.92 2.59 25.18
CA TYR A 249 1.38 2.27 23.82
C TYR A 249 2.74 2.90 23.52
N ASN A 250 2.90 4.20 23.78
CA ASN A 250 4.16 4.91 23.50
C ASN A 250 5.33 4.40 24.35
N VAL A 251 5.09 3.90 25.57
CA VAL A 251 6.13 3.20 26.35
C VAL A 251 6.59 1.94 25.62
N GLY A 252 5.66 1.15 25.06
CA GLY A 252 6.00 -0.02 24.23
C GLY A 252 6.83 0.37 23.03
N TYR A 253 6.44 1.44 22.33
CA TYR A 253 7.19 1.99 21.20
C TYR A 253 8.60 2.45 21.59
N CYS A 254 8.76 3.07 22.77
CA CYS A 254 10.09 3.44 23.27
C CYS A 254 10.99 2.22 23.48
N TYR A 255 10.45 1.10 23.97
CA TYR A 255 11.21 -0.13 24.12
C TYR A 255 11.53 -0.82 22.79
N GLU A 256 10.63 -0.76 21.81
CA GLU A 256 10.86 -1.34 20.48
C GLU A 256 12.02 -0.65 19.74
N ASP A 257 12.07 0.68 19.80
CA ASP A 257 13.06 1.50 19.07
C ASP A 257 14.25 1.95 19.94
N GLY A 258 14.22 1.72 21.26
CA GLY A 258 15.27 2.16 22.19
C GLY A 258 15.27 3.68 22.44
N ILE A 259 14.08 4.30 22.46
CA ILE A 259 13.91 5.76 22.63
C ILE A 259 13.92 6.10 24.12
N GLY A 260 15.03 6.67 24.61
CA GLY A 260 15.17 7.05 26.01
C GLY A 260 15.30 5.87 26.99
N VAL A 261 15.35 4.63 26.48
CA VAL A 261 15.57 3.37 27.20
C VAL A 261 16.37 2.42 26.34
N GLU A 262 16.97 1.39 26.95
CA GLU A 262 17.57 0.29 26.19
C GLU A 262 16.47 -0.47 25.41
N LYS A 263 16.77 -0.82 24.16
CA LYS A 263 15.86 -1.55 23.29
C LYS A 263 15.56 -2.93 23.86
N ASP A 264 14.27 -3.25 24.02
CA ASP A 264 13.79 -4.54 24.50
C ASP A 264 12.42 -4.85 23.87
N VAL A 265 12.42 -5.67 22.82
CA VAL A 265 11.19 -6.02 22.09
C VAL A 265 10.24 -6.90 22.90
N VAL A 266 10.73 -7.66 23.89
CA VAL A 266 9.89 -8.49 24.77
C VAL A 266 9.13 -7.59 25.75
N GLU A 267 9.81 -6.59 26.30
CA GLU A 267 9.16 -5.58 27.14
C GLU A 267 8.18 -4.74 26.31
N ALA A 268 8.53 -4.34 25.08
CA ALA A 268 7.62 -3.62 24.17
C ALA A 268 6.28 -4.34 23.99
N VAL A 269 6.30 -5.65 23.73
CA VAL A 269 5.10 -6.48 23.60
C VAL A 269 4.24 -6.45 24.87
N LYS A 270 4.82 -6.47 26.07
CA LYS A 270 4.03 -6.40 27.31
C LYS A 270 3.25 -5.09 27.40
N TRP A 271 3.90 -3.97 27.04
CA TRP A 271 3.27 -2.65 26.99
C TRP A 271 2.20 -2.56 25.90
N TYR A 272 2.48 -3.08 24.71
CA TYR A 272 1.50 -3.18 23.63
C TYR A 272 0.28 -4.01 24.03
N ARG A 273 0.48 -5.17 24.66
CA ARG A 273 -0.61 -6.00 25.18
C ARG A 273 -1.46 -5.27 26.20
N LEU A 274 -0.83 -4.64 27.19
CA LEU A 274 -1.53 -3.87 28.22
C LEU A 274 -2.40 -2.75 27.61
N SER A 275 -1.89 -2.03 26.62
CA SER A 275 -2.65 -0.97 25.93
C SER A 275 -3.73 -1.53 25.00
N ALA A 276 -3.45 -2.63 24.30
CA ALA A 276 -4.36 -3.28 23.37
C ALA A 276 -5.59 -3.89 24.09
N GLU A 277 -5.38 -4.46 25.28
CA GLU A 277 -6.43 -4.96 26.17
C GLU A 277 -7.32 -3.85 26.71
N GLN A 278 -6.80 -2.61 26.83
CA GLN A 278 -7.59 -1.41 27.13
C GLN A 278 -8.30 -0.82 25.90
N GLY A 279 -8.26 -1.50 24.75
CA GLY A 279 -8.96 -1.08 23.54
C GLY A 279 -8.23 -0.06 22.69
N ASN A 280 -6.93 0.18 22.89
CA ASN A 280 -6.18 1.12 22.04
C ASN A 280 -5.91 0.51 20.66
N ALA A 281 -6.47 1.11 19.60
CA ALA A 281 -6.33 0.60 18.23
C ALA A 281 -4.87 0.57 17.73
N PHE A 282 -4.05 1.58 18.05
CA PHE A 282 -2.63 1.60 17.66
C PHE A 282 -1.85 0.44 18.28
N ALA A 283 -2.08 0.16 19.56
CA ALA A 283 -1.47 -0.95 20.26
C ALA A 283 -1.97 -2.30 19.78
N GLN A 284 -3.27 -2.43 19.47
CA GLN A 284 -3.83 -3.64 18.87
C GLN A 284 -3.19 -3.93 17.51
N ASN A 285 -3.03 -2.93 16.65
CA ASN A 285 -2.31 -3.09 15.39
C ASN A 285 -0.84 -3.49 15.61
N SER A 286 -0.15 -2.83 16.53
CA SER A 286 1.27 -3.10 16.79
C SER A 286 1.48 -4.50 17.38
N LEU A 287 0.59 -4.94 18.26
CA LEU A 287 0.60 -6.32 18.76
C LEU A 287 0.30 -7.34 17.67
N GLY A 288 -0.61 -7.01 16.74
CA GLY A 288 -0.84 -7.82 15.54
C GLY A 288 0.43 -7.99 14.71
N TYR A 289 1.15 -6.89 14.50
CA TYR A 289 2.44 -6.89 13.81
C TYR A 289 3.52 -7.71 14.53
N CYS A 290 3.60 -7.60 15.85
CA CYS A 290 4.53 -8.43 16.64
C CYS A 290 4.26 -9.94 16.46
N TYR A 291 3.00 -10.36 16.41
CA TYR A 291 2.64 -11.75 16.16
C TYR A 291 2.85 -12.20 14.71
N GLU A 292 2.67 -11.30 13.74
CA GLU A 292 2.91 -11.58 12.31
C GLU A 292 4.39 -11.87 12.03
N ASP A 293 5.29 -11.07 12.61
CA ASP A 293 6.73 -11.13 12.35
C ASP A 293 7.52 -11.88 13.44
N GLY A 294 6.88 -12.31 14.53
CA GLY A 294 7.56 -12.97 15.67
C GLY A 294 8.46 -12.02 16.47
N ILE A 295 8.09 -10.74 16.59
CA ILE A 295 8.89 -9.72 17.28
C ILE A 295 8.55 -9.74 18.77
N GLY A 296 9.47 -10.24 19.60
CA GLY A 296 9.30 -10.32 21.05
C GLY A 296 8.27 -11.35 21.53
N VAL A 297 7.64 -12.09 20.60
CA VAL A 297 6.71 -13.21 20.81
C VAL A 297 6.95 -14.28 19.76
N GLU A 298 6.45 -15.49 19.99
CA GLU A 298 6.38 -16.51 18.95
C GLU A 298 5.45 -16.05 17.82
N GLN A 299 5.85 -16.32 16.58
CA GLN A 299 5.07 -15.98 15.40
C GLN A 299 3.74 -16.74 15.40
N ASP A 300 2.62 -16.00 15.31
CA ASP A 300 1.27 -16.55 15.30
C ASP A 300 0.37 -15.71 14.39
N PRO A 301 0.21 -16.12 13.12
CA PRO A 301 -0.66 -15.42 12.17
C PRO A 301 -2.13 -15.32 12.64
N VAL A 302 -2.63 -16.29 13.43
CA VAL A 302 -4.01 -16.30 13.91
C VAL A 302 -4.23 -15.24 14.98
N GLU A 303 -3.32 -15.13 15.94
CA GLU A 303 -3.35 -14.02 16.91
C GLU A 303 -3.11 -12.67 16.22
N ALA A 304 -2.22 -12.60 15.23
CA ALA A 304 -2.00 -11.38 14.44
C ALA A 304 -3.31 -10.87 13.81
N ALA A 305 -4.00 -11.72 13.05
CA ALA A 305 -5.25 -11.39 12.39
C ALA A 305 -6.36 -11.01 13.38
N LYS A 306 -6.41 -11.64 14.55
CA LYS A 306 -7.36 -11.31 15.62
C LYS A 306 -7.12 -9.92 16.21
N TRP A 307 -5.87 -9.53 16.42
CA TRP A 307 -5.53 -8.18 16.91
C TRP A 307 -5.73 -7.11 15.82
N TYR A 308 -5.36 -7.41 14.57
CA TYR A 308 -5.69 -6.55 13.44
C TYR A 308 -7.20 -6.34 13.31
N ARG A 309 -8.02 -7.39 13.46
CA ARG A 309 -9.49 -7.27 13.44
C ARG A 309 -10.02 -6.30 14.50
N LYS A 310 -9.60 -6.44 15.75
CA LYS A 310 -10.02 -5.51 16.82
C LYS A 310 -9.68 -4.05 16.52
N SER A 311 -8.50 -3.81 15.92
CA SER A 311 -8.10 -2.46 15.53
C SER A 311 -8.83 -1.95 14.29
N ALA A 312 -9.09 -2.82 13.32
CA ALA A 312 -9.79 -2.50 12.07
C ALA A 312 -11.28 -2.19 12.32
N GLU A 313 -11.93 -2.91 13.25
CA GLU A 313 -13.30 -2.63 13.70
C GLU A 313 -13.45 -1.25 14.35
N GLN A 314 -12.36 -0.71 14.90
CA GLN A 314 -12.29 0.67 15.40
C GLN A 314 -11.96 1.70 14.31
N GLY A 315 -11.79 1.28 13.05
CA GLY A 315 -11.55 2.15 11.91
C GLY A 315 -10.09 2.56 11.72
N TYR A 316 -9.11 1.85 12.31
CA TYR A 316 -7.71 2.23 12.14
C TYR A 316 -7.19 1.80 10.75
N PRO A 317 -6.79 2.74 9.85
CA PRO A 317 -6.56 2.42 8.44
C PRO A 317 -5.42 1.44 8.16
N TRP A 318 -4.38 1.41 9.01
CA TRP A 318 -3.29 0.44 8.87
C TRP A 318 -3.77 -0.97 9.21
N ALA A 319 -4.54 -1.13 10.28
CA ALA A 319 -5.09 -2.43 10.65
C ALA A 319 -6.16 -2.91 9.65
N GLU A 320 -6.99 -1.99 9.14
CA GLU A 320 -7.92 -2.29 8.03
C GLU A 320 -7.13 -2.80 6.80
N CYS A 321 -6.01 -2.16 6.44
CA CYS A 321 -5.16 -2.61 5.35
C CYS A 321 -4.51 -3.99 5.63
N ASN A 322 -3.98 -4.19 6.83
CA ASN A 322 -3.32 -5.45 7.21
C ASN A 322 -4.33 -6.59 7.26
N LEU A 323 -5.53 -6.37 7.78
CA LEU A 323 -6.59 -7.36 7.79
C LEU A 323 -7.07 -7.70 6.37
N GLY A 324 -7.15 -6.71 5.49
CA GLY A 324 -7.44 -6.94 4.06
C GLY A 324 -6.39 -7.85 3.42
N TYR A 325 -5.12 -7.65 3.75
CA TYR A 325 -4.02 -8.50 3.31
C TYR A 325 -4.08 -9.92 3.88
N CYS A 326 -4.45 -10.07 5.16
CA CYS A 326 -4.68 -11.37 5.78
C CYS A 326 -5.76 -12.17 5.04
N TYR A 327 -6.91 -11.55 4.75
CA TYR A 327 -8.01 -12.21 4.04
C TYR A 327 -7.66 -12.56 2.59
N GLN A 328 -7.02 -11.66 1.83
CA GLN A 328 -6.62 -11.92 0.44
C GLN A 328 -5.65 -13.11 0.32
N ASN A 329 -4.76 -13.30 1.31
CA ASN A 329 -3.71 -14.32 1.27
C ASN A 329 -3.98 -15.54 2.16
N GLY A 330 -5.04 -15.54 2.97
CA GLY A 330 -5.34 -16.61 3.91
C GLY A 330 -4.36 -16.68 5.10
N ILE A 331 -3.83 -15.54 5.54
CA ILE A 331 -2.84 -15.46 6.63
C ILE A 331 -3.59 -15.32 7.95
N GLY A 332 -3.59 -16.37 8.79
CA GLY A 332 -4.27 -16.37 10.09
C GLY A 332 -5.81 -16.42 10.04
N VAL A 333 -6.39 -16.31 8.85
CA VAL A 333 -7.82 -16.42 8.56
C VAL A 333 -8.02 -17.23 7.27
N PRO A 334 -9.18 -17.86 7.06
CA PRO A 334 -9.50 -18.45 5.76
C PRO A 334 -9.40 -17.39 4.65
N LYS A 335 -8.81 -17.76 3.51
CA LYS A 335 -8.73 -16.86 2.36
C LYS A 335 -10.12 -16.45 1.90
N ASP A 336 -10.34 -15.15 1.77
CA ASP A 336 -11.58 -14.54 1.28
C ASP A 336 -11.25 -13.22 0.59
N ASP A 337 -11.24 -13.23 -0.75
CA ASP A 337 -10.89 -12.04 -1.52
C ASP A 337 -11.93 -10.91 -1.37
N VAL A 338 -13.21 -11.23 -1.12
CA VAL A 338 -14.29 -10.25 -0.95
C VAL A 338 -14.12 -9.48 0.35
N GLU A 339 -13.88 -10.19 1.46
CA GLU A 339 -13.52 -9.56 2.74
C GLU A 339 -12.21 -8.76 2.61
N GLY A 340 -11.22 -9.30 1.91
CA GLY A 340 -9.96 -8.61 1.63
C GLY A 340 -10.18 -7.24 0.99
N ALA A 341 -10.94 -7.20 -0.12
CA ALA A 341 -11.27 -5.97 -0.83
C ALA A 341 -12.15 -5.02 0.00
N TYR A 342 -13.07 -5.55 0.81
CA TYR A 342 -13.89 -4.76 1.73
C TYR A 342 -13.03 -3.95 2.71
N TRP A 343 -12.07 -4.60 3.37
CA TRP A 343 -11.17 -3.95 4.32
C TRP A 343 -10.19 -2.97 3.65
N TYR A 344 -9.66 -3.31 2.46
CA TYR A 344 -8.90 -2.35 1.68
C TYR A 344 -9.72 -1.11 1.32
N ASN A 345 -10.98 -1.26 0.93
CA ASN A 345 -11.85 -0.13 0.61
C ASN A 345 -12.08 0.80 1.82
N LYS A 346 -12.30 0.24 3.02
CA LYS A 346 -12.40 1.03 4.26
C LYS A 346 -11.14 1.88 4.49
N ALA A 347 -9.97 1.28 4.43
CA ALA A 347 -8.69 1.99 4.61
C ALA A 347 -8.43 3.01 3.49
N ALA A 348 -8.77 2.67 2.25
CA ALA A 348 -8.56 3.50 1.07
C ALA A 348 -9.39 4.78 1.09
N LEU A 349 -10.64 4.69 1.56
CA LEU A 349 -11.53 5.85 1.77
C LEU A 349 -10.99 6.81 2.83
N GLN A 350 -10.22 6.31 3.80
CA GLN A 350 -9.51 7.11 4.81
C GLN A 350 -8.14 7.64 4.34
N GLY A 351 -7.81 7.45 3.06
CA GLY A 351 -6.57 7.95 2.47
C GLY A 351 -5.33 7.09 2.70
N HIS A 352 -5.47 5.83 3.11
CA HIS A 352 -4.32 4.95 3.33
C HIS A 352 -3.71 4.50 1.99
N ALA A 353 -2.54 5.03 1.65
CA ALA A 353 -1.94 4.88 0.33
C ALA A 353 -1.72 3.41 -0.09
N ARG A 354 -1.24 2.54 0.81
CA ARG A 354 -1.08 1.10 0.50
C ARG A 354 -2.42 0.42 0.21
N ALA A 355 -3.47 0.76 0.96
CA ALA A 355 -4.78 0.19 0.75
C ALA A 355 -5.42 0.70 -0.56
N GLN A 356 -5.20 1.96 -0.91
CA GLN A 356 -5.60 2.50 -2.22
C GLN A 356 -4.92 1.73 -3.36
N HIS A 357 -3.62 1.45 -3.24
CA HIS A 357 -2.92 0.61 -4.23
C HIS A 357 -3.51 -0.80 -4.30
N ASN A 358 -3.68 -1.46 -3.16
CA ASN A 358 -4.19 -2.85 -3.12
C ASN A 358 -5.64 -2.94 -3.64
N LEU A 359 -6.48 -1.95 -3.35
CA LEU A 359 -7.82 -1.88 -3.93
C LEU A 359 -7.78 -1.65 -5.44
N GLY A 360 -6.85 -0.83 -5.94
CA GLY A 360 -6.60 -0.68 -7.37
C GLY A 360 -6.24 -2.02 -8.01
N PHE A 361 -5.36 -2.79 -7.36
CA PHE A 361 -4.99 -4.13 -7.79
C PHE A 361 -6.17 -5.11 -7.79
N CYS A 362 -7.05 -5.04 -6.79
CA CYS A 362 -8.30 -5.80 -6.75
C CYS A 362 -9.19 -5.49 -7.95
N TYR A 363 -9.42 -4.20 -8.26
CA TYR A 363 -10.22 -3.80 -9.40
C TYR A 363 -9.60 -4.16 -10.75
N GLN A 364 -8.28 -4.05 -10.90
CA GLN A 364 -7.60 -4.42 -12.14
C GLN A 364 -7.78 -5.90 -12.48
N ASN A 365 -7.77 -6.76 -11.46
CA ASN A 365 -7.76 -8.21 -11.64
C ASN A 365 -9.08 -8.90 -11.30
N GLY A 366 -10.09 -8.18 -10.79
CA GLY A 366 -11.35 -8.75 -10.34
C GLY A 366 -11.24 -9.60 -9.06
N ILE A 367 -10.32 -9.24 -8.15
CA ILE A 367 -10.07 -9.98 -6.91
C ILE A 367 -10.98 -9.42 -5.81
N GLY A 368 -12.04 -10.16 -5.47
CA GLY A 368 -13.00 -9.75 -4.42
C GLY A 368 -13.97 -8.64 -4.82
N VAL A 369 -13.81 -8.07 -6.02
CA VAL A 369 -14.65 -7.03 -6.62
C VAL A 369 -14.86 -7.34 -8.10
N GLU A 370 -15.90 -6.77 -8.70
CA GLU A 370 -16.05 -6.81 -10.16
C GLU A 370 -14.86 -6.12 -10.83
N LYS A 371 -14.25 -6.77 -11.83
CA LYS A 371 -13.11 -6.24 -12.55
C LYS A 371 -13.48 -4.91 -13.22
N ASN A 372 -12.75 -3.85 -12.88
CA ASN A 372 -12.93 -2.51 -13.43
C ASN A 372 -11.59 -1.77 -13.51
N GLU A 373 -10.96 -1.81 -14.68
CA GLU A 373 -9.63 -1.23 -14.88
C GLU A 373 -9.62 0.30 -14.75
N ALA A 374 -10.72 0.99 -15.08
CA ALA A 374 -10.82 2.44 -14.91
C ALA A 374 -10.83 2.84 -13.42
N GLU A 375 -11.54 2.08 -12.59
CA GLU A 375 -11.53 2.28 -11.14
C GLU A 375 -10.16 1.91 -10.53
N ALA A 376 -9.47 0.92 -11.10
CA ALA A 376 -8.10 0.59 -10.71
C ALA A 376 -7.16 1.80 -10.88
N VAL A 377 -7.18 2.44 -12.05
CA VAL A 377 -6.37 3.63 -12.33
C VAL A 377 -6.73 4.80 -11.40
N ASN A 378 -8.02 4.99 -11.09
CA ASN A 378 -8.46 6.01 -10.12
C ASN A 378 -7.83 5.79 -8.74
N TRP A 379 -7.83 4.55 -8.24
CA TRP A 379 -7.25 4.22 -6.95
C TRP A 379 -5.71 4.26 -6.95
N TYR A 380 -5.06 3.78 -8.01
CA TYR A 380 -3.62 3.95 -8.17
C TYR A 380 -3.23 5.43 -8.21
N THR A 381 -4.00 6.28 -8.89
CA THR A 381 -3.76 7.73 -8.93
C THR A 381 -3.83 8.35 -7.53
N LYS A 382 -4.88 8.06 -6.76
CA LYS A 382 -4.99 8.54 -5.36
C LYS A 382 -3.83 8.06 -4.48
N SER A 383 -3.38 6.82 -4.69
CA SER A 383 -2.24 6.24 -3.98
C SER A 383 -0.92 6.94 -4.36
N ALA A 384 -0.72 7.20 -5.64
CA ALA A 384 0.42 7.90 -6.22
C ALA A 384 0.50 9.37 -5.74
N GLU A 385 -0.63 10.08 -5.64
CA GLU A 385 -0.73 11.43 -5.05
C GLU A 385 -0.24 11.48 -3.59
N ARG A 386 -0.19 10.33 -2.91
CA ARG A 386 0.30 10.16 -1.54
C ARG A 386 1.74 9.62 -1.47
N GLY A 387 2.44 9.53 -2.60
CA GLY A 387 3.84 9.09 -2.62
C GLY A 387 4.03 7.57 -2.67
N ASN A 388 3.00 6.78 -3.02
CA ASN A 388 3.15 5.33 -3.07
C ASN A 388 3.94 4.88 -4.31
N ILE A 389 5.17 4.41 -4.09
CA ILE A 389 6.10 3.94 -5.13
C ILE A 389 5.56 2.78 -5.97
N PHE A 390 4.73 1.90 -5.38
CA PHE A 390 4.12 0.78 -6.08
C PHE A 390 3.00 1.26 -7.01
N ALA A 391 2.26 2.28 -6.59
CA ALA A 391 1.23 2.90 -7.43
C ALA A 391 1.83 3.65 -8.62
N TYR A 392 3.00 4.27 -8.48
CA TYR A 392 3.75 4.81 -9.61
C TYR A 392 4.05 3.72 -10.64
N HIS A 393 4.59 2.57 -10.22
CA HIS A 393 4.85 1.47 -11.15
C HIS A 393 3.57 0.93 -11.80
N SER A 394 2.50 0.72 -11.04
CA SER A 394 1.21 0.25 -11.55
C SER A 394 0.58 1.22 -12.55
N LEU A 395 0.69 2.53 -12.33
CA LEU A 395 0.26 3.55 -13.31
C LEU A 395 1.09 3.50 -14.59
N GLY A 396 2.41 3.36 -14.46
CA GLY A 396 3.29 3.19 -15.61
C GLY A 396 2.88 1.99 -16.47
N TYR A 397 2.58 0.87 -15.80
CA TYR A 397 2.09 -0.35 -16.44
C TYR A 397 0.72 -0.17 -17.11
N CYS A 398 -0.21 0.54 -16.46
CA CYS A 398 -1.51 0.86 -17.03
C CYS A 398 -1.39 1.71 -18.30
N TYR A 399 -0.58 2.76 -18.29
CA TYR A 399 -0.37 3.63 -19.44
C TYR A 399 0.39 2.95 -20.58
N GLN A 400 1.34 2.06 -20.28
CA GLN A 400 2.05 1.31 -21.31
C GLN A 400 1.14 0.33 -22.05
N ASN A 401 0.23 -0.33 -21.33
CA ASN A 401 -0.58 -1.44 -21.87
C ASN A 401 -2.04 -1.06 -22.16
N GLY A 402 -2.45 0.17 -21.86
CA GLY A 402 -3.82 0.63 -22.09
C GLY A 402 -4.86 0.03 -21.13
N ILE A 403 -4.46 -0.27 -19.89
CA ILE A 403 -5.32 -0.88 -18.88
C ILE A 403 -6.10 0.22 -18.16
N GLY A 404 -7.40 0.33 -18.42
CA GLY A 404 -8.27 1.35 -17.82
C GLY A 404 -8.05 2.79 -18.32
N VAL A 405 -7.03 3.01 -19.16
CA VAL A 405 -6.68 4.28 -19.80
C VAL A 405 -6.21 4.04 -21.23
N SER A 406 -6.21 5.08 -22.07
CA SER A 406 -5.57 4.99 -23.39
C SER A 406 -4.06 4.81 -23.25
N VAL A 407 -3.45 4.00 -24.12
CA VAL A 407 -1.99 3.86 -24.19
C VAL A 407 -1.33 5.23 -24.32
N ASN A 408 -0.37 5.50 -23.45
CA ASN A 408 0.45 6.71 -23.47
C ASN A 408 1.84 6.38 -22.95
N GLU A 409 2.77 6.12 -23.87
CA GLU A 409 4.11 5.68 -23.53
C GLU A 409 4.92 6.75 -22.78
N ILE A 410 4.67 8.04 -23.06
CA ILE A 410 5.34 9.15 -22.37
C ILE A 410 4.93 9.20 -20.89
N GLU A 411 3.63 9.07 -20.62
CA GLU A 411 3.12 8.95 -19.24
C GLU A 411 3.64 7.67 -18.58
N ALA A 412 3.70 6.56 -19.30
CA ALA A 412 4.24 5.31 -18.77
C ALA A 412 5.67 5.49 -18.24
N VAL A 413 6.55 6.09 -19.05
CA VAL A 413 7.92 6.42 -18.64
C VAL A 413 7.93 7.38 -17.45
N TYR A 414 7.11 8.44 -17.47
CA TYR A 414 7.06 9.39 -16.36
C TYR A 414 6.77 8.69 -15.02
N TRP A 415 5.76 7.82 -14.98
CA TRP A 415 5.41 7.07 -13.78
C TRP A 415 6.47 6.02 -13.38
N TYR A 416 7.05 5.31 -14.36
CA TYR A 416 8.17 4.41 -14.07
C TYR A 416 9.38 5.16 -13.51
N PHE A 417 9.71 6.34 -14.05
CA PHE A 417 10.80 7.17 -13.57
C PHE A 417 10.61 7.58 -12.11
N LEU A 418 9.43 8.09 -11.74
CA LEU A 418 9.14 8.44 -10.34
C LEU A 418 9.30 7.25 -9.38
N SER A 419 8.91 6.06 -9.80
CA SER A 419 9.08 4.83 -9.00
C SER A 419 10.54 4.38 -8.95
N ALA A 420 11.25 4.46 -10.07
CA ALA A 420 12.63 4.01 -10.22
C ALA A 420 13.64 4.87 -9.43
N GLU A 421 13.40 6.17 -9.36
CA GLU A 421 14.18 7.13 -8.55
C GLU A 421 14.06 6.84 -7.04
N GLU A 422 12.90 6.33 -6.59
CA GLU A 422 12.68 5.85 -5.22
C GLU A 422 13.15 4.38 -5.03
N HIS A 423 14.10 3.95 -5.86
CA HIS A 423 14.76 2.64 -5.82
C HIS A 423 13.85 1.41 -6.03
N HIS A 424 12.66 1.55 -6.62
CA HIS A 424 11.80 0.40 -6.89
C HIS A 424 12.33 -0.45 -8.07
N ALA A 425 12.94 -1.61 -7.78
CA ALA A 425 13.62 -2.44 -8.77
C ALA A 425 12.76 -2.88 -9.99
N PRO A 426 11.48 -3.29 -9.83
CA PRO A 426 10.61 -3.56 -10.98
C PRO A 426 10.41 -2.35 -11.91
N ALA A 427 10.32 -1.13 -11.36
CA ALA A 427 10.20 0.07 -12.16
C ALA A 427 11.51 0.46 -12.85
N GLN A 428 12.65 0.25 -12.20
CA GLN A 428 13.96 0.41 -12.82
C GLN A 428 14.12 -0.55 -14.01
N LEU A 429 13.69 -1.81 -13.87
CA LEU A 429 13.63 -2.76 -14.99
C LEU A 429 12.72 -2.26 -16.12
N SER A 430 11.49 -1.83 -15.81
CA SER A 430 10.55 -1.29 -16.79
C SER A 430 11.13 -0.08 -17.53
N LEU A 431 11.77 0.84 -16.80
CA LEU A 431 12.38 2.03 -17.37
C LEU A 431 13.59 1.69 -18.26
N GLY A 432 14.45 0.76 -17.83
CA GLY A 432 15.54 0.26 -18.68
C GLY A 432 15.02 -0.40 -19.95
N TYR A 433 13.89 -1.12 -19.87
CA TYR A 433 13.22 -1.68 -21.04
C TYR A 433 12.67 -0.59 -21.97
N CYS A 434 12.11 0.50 -21.44
CA CYS A 434 11.68 1.66 -22.24
C CYS A 434 12.85 2.29 -23.00
N PHE A 435 13.97 2.58 -22.33
CA PHE A 435 15.16 3.14 -22.97
C PHE A 435 15.77 2.21 -24.02
N ARG A 436 15.85 0.90 -23.75
CA ARG A 436 16.40 -0.08 -24.71
C ARG A 436 15.59 -0.14 -26.00
N ASN A 437 14.27 0.03 -25.92
CA ASN A 437 13.37 -0.14 -27.06
C ASN A 437 12.84 1.18 -27.65
N GLY A 438 13.14 2.33 -27.02
CA GLY A 438 12.61 3.63 -27.43
C GLY A 438 11.10 3.79 -27.21
N ILE A 439 10.56 3.19 -26.13
CA ILE A 439 9.13 3.25 -25.79
C ILE A 439 8.89 4.49 -24.93
N GLY A 440 8.21 5.50 -25.49
CA GLY A 440 7.93 6.78 -24.80
C GLY A 440 9.15 7.66 -24.51
N VAL A 441 10.35 7.21 -24.86
CA VAL A 441 11.64 7.93 -24.76
C VAL A 441 12.49 7.67 -25.99
N GLU A 442 13.49 8.50 -26.22
CA GLU A 442 14.52 8.20 -27.21
C GLU A 442 15.27 6.92 -26.83
N LYS A 443 15.56 6.08 -27.81
CA LYS A 443 16.29 4.83 -27.58
C LYS A 443 17.70 5.15 -27.08
N ASP A 444 18.04 4.68 -25.89
CA ASP A 444 19.35 4.87 -25.27
C ASP A 444 19.78 3.57 -24.56
N GLU A 445 20.78 2.89 -25.12
CA GLU A 445 21.25 1.62 -24.57
C GLU A 445 22.13 1.82 -23.33
N GLN A 446 22.81 2.96 -23.18
CA GLN A 446 23.62 3.25 -21.99
C GLN A 446 22.73 3.52 -20.79
N GLU A 447 21.67 4.32 -20.98
CA GLU A 447 20.70 4.59 -19.93
C GLU A 447 19.91 3.31 -19.57
N ALA A 448 19.59 2.46 -20.55
CA ALA A 448 19.00 1.15 -20.30
C ALA A 448 19.87 0.28 -19.39
N VAL A 449 21.17 0.16 -19.68
CA VAL A 449 22.13 -0.59 -18.85
C VAL A 449 22.20 -0.02 -17.44
N LYS A 450 22.24 1.31 -17.29
CA LYS A 450 22.26 1.97 -15.98
C LYS A 450 21.07 1.53 -15.12
N TRP A 451 19.86 1.58 -15.67
CA TRP A 451 18.65 1.17 -14.96
C TRP A 451 18.58 -0.33 -14.69
N PHE A 452 18.97 -1.18 -15.66
CA PHE A 452 19.10 -2.62 -15.43
C PHE A 452 20.12 -2.92 -14.34
N THR A 453 21.23 -2.19 -14.27
CA THR A 453 22.25 -2.34 -13.24
C THR A 453 21.71 -2.03 -11.85
N HIS A 454 20.99 -0.92 -11.68
CA HIS A 454 20.36 -0.60 -10.40
C HIS A 454 19.36 -1.68 -9.96
N ALA A 455 18.51 -2.17 -10.86
CA ALA A 455 17.57 -3.24 -10.54
C ALA A 455 18.27 -4.58 -10.23
N ALA A 456 19.31 -4.91 -11.00
CA ALA A 456 20.06 -6.16 -10.87
C ALA A 456 20.84 -6.25 -9.54
N GLN A 457 21.42 -5.12 -9.09
CA GLN A 457 22.09 -5.00 -7.79
C GLN A 457 21.15 -5.21 -6.61
N GLN A 458 19.85 -4.92 -6.78
CA GLN A 458 18.81 -5.20 -5.80
C GLN A 458 18.29 -6.65 -5.86
N GLY A 459 18.86 -7.51 -6.70
CA GLY A 459 18.47 -8.90 -6.82
C GLY A 459 17.32 -9.17 -7.80
N ASN A 460 16.90 -8.19 -8.61
CA ASN A 460 15.85 -8.43 -9.61
C ASN A 460 16.35 -9.37 -10.71
N ALA A 461 15.86 -10.61 -10.72
CA ALA A 461 16.34 -11.66 -11.62
C ALA A 461 16.13 -11.32 -13.11
N LEU A 462 15.02 -10.67 -13.48
CA LEU A 462 14.77 -10.26 -14.87
C LEU A 462 15.75 -9.17 -15.31
N ALA A 463 16.09 -8.23 -14.43
CA ALA A 463 17.09 -7.21 -14.70
C ALA A 463 18.50 -7.82 -14.79
N GLN A 464 18.85 -8.78 -13.92
CA GLN A 464 20.10 -9.52 -14.02
C GLN A 464 20.22 -10.24 -15.36
N ASN A 465 19.17 -10.92 -15.82
CA ASN A 465 19.16 -11.53 -17.16
C ASN A 465 19.32 -10.48 -18.28
N SER A 466 18.62 -9.35 -18.16
CA SER A 466 18.67 -8.28 -19.17
C SER A 466 20.06 -7.63 -19.25
N LEU A 467 20.71 -7.45 -18.11
CA LEU A 467 22.07 -6.94 -18.01
C LEU A 467 23.10 -7.96 -18.52
N GLY A 468 22.91 -9.25 -18.24
CA GLY A 468 23.71 -10.33 -18.82
C GLY A 468 23.68 -10.29 -20.35
N TYR A 469 22.50 -10.11 -20.92
CA TYR A 469 22.31 -9.95 -22.37
C TYR A 469 22.98 -8.70 -22.93
N CYS A 470 22.92 -7.57 -22.22
CA CYS A 470 23.65 -6.36 -22.61
C CYS A 470 25.16 -6.60 -22.69
N TYR A 471 25.76 -7.33 -21.74
CA TYR A 471 27.19 -7.66 -21.76
C TYR A 471 27.55 -8.71 -22.83
N GLU A 472 26.68 -9.69 -23.09
CA GLU A 472 26.90 -10.71 -24.13
C GLU A 472 26.99 -10.09 -25.54
N GLU A 473 26.08 -9.16 -25.83
CA GLU A 473 25.94 -8.53 -27.14
C GLU A 473 26.69 -7.19 -27.28
N GLY A 474 27.14 -6.60 -26.17
CA GLY A 474 27.77 -5.28 -26.16
C GLY A 474 26.78 -4.11 -26.37
N LEU A 475 25.56 -4.23 -25.83
CA LEU A 475 24.50 -3.23 -25.96
C LEU A 475 24.61 -2.21 -24.82
N GLY A 476 25.00 -0.97 -25.15
CA GLY A 476 25.21 0.11 -24.17
C GLY A 476 26.43 -0.07 -23.26
N VAL A 477 27.17 -1.17 -23.40
CA VAL A 477 28.42 -1.50 -22.67
C VAL A 477 29.40 -2.18 -23.60
N GLU A 478 30.68 -2.17 -23.23
CA GLU A 478 31.66 -3.03 -23.88
C GLU A 478 31.27 -4.50 -23.68
N LYS A 479 31.33 -5.28 -24.77
CA LYS A 479 31.05 -6.71 -24.73
C LYS A 479 32.00 -7.42 -23.75
N ASP A 480 31.42 -8.16 -22.81
CA ASP A 480 32.14 -8.84 -21.74
C ASP A 480 31.43 -10.15 -21.40
N GLU A 481 31.92 -11.25 -21.97
CA GLU A 481 31.26 -12.55 -21.87
C GLU A 481 31.35 -13.13 -20.43
N GLU A 482 32.41 -12.83 -19.68
CA GLU A 482 32.54 -13.27 -18.28
C GLU A 482 31.51 -12.56 -17.39
N LYS A 483 31.32 -11.25 -17.57
CA LYS A 483 30.25 -10.50 -16.87
C LYS A 483 28.86 -10.95 -17.30
N ALA A 484 28.66 -11.29 -18.59
CA ALA A 484 27.39 -11.82 -19.06
C ALA A 484 27.02 -13.10 -18.30
N VAL A 485 27.95 -14.05 -18.22
CA VAL A 485 27.75 -15.30 -17.46
C VAL A 485 27.56 -15.03 -15.97
N TYR A 486 28.31 -14.11 -15.37
CA TYR A 486 28.12 -13.74 -13.97
C TYR A 486 26.67 -13.33 -13.67
N TRP A 487 26.11 -12.43 -14.48
CA TRP A 487 24.73 -11.97 -14.30
C TRP A 487 23.68 -13.04 -14.64
N TYR A 488 23.91 -13.83 -15.69
CA TYR A 488 23.07 -14.99 -15.99
C TYR A 488 23.06 -16.00 -14.85
N GLN A 489 24.20 -16.27 -14.22
CA GLN A 489 24.30 -17.20 -13.10
C GLN A 489 23.51 -16.71 -11.88
N LEU A 490 23.60 -15.43 -11.52
CA LEU A 490 22.80 -14.85 -10.44
C LEU A 490 21.30 -14.99 -10.72
N SER A 491 20.88 -14.64 -11.94
CA SER A 491 19.47 -14.72 -12.36
C SER A 491 18.97 -16.17 -12.41
N ALA A 492 19.77 -17.09 -12.93
CA ALA A 492 19.45 -18.52 -13.01
C ALA A 492 19.32 -19.16 -11.63
N ASN A 493 20.18 -18.76 -10.66
CA ASN A 493 20.09 -19.20 -9.27
C ASN A 493 18.82 -18.68 -8.59
N ALA A 494 18.33 -17.51 -8.99
CA ALA A 494 17.02 -16.98 -8.61
C ALA A 494 15.85 -17.61 -9.41
N GLN A 495 16.07 -18.77 -10.02
CA GLN A 495 15.09 -19.55 -10.79
C GLN A 495 14.52 -18.85 -12.03
N ASN A 496 15.25 -17.92 -12.63
CA ASN A 496 14.81 -17.30 -13.88
C ASN A 496 15.03 -18.24 -15.09
N PRO A 497 13.98 -18.72 -15.79
CA PRO A 497 14.12 -19.70 -16.85
C PRO A 497 14.81 -19.14 -18.12
N TRP A 498 14.68 -17.84 -18.39
CA TRP A 498 15.38 -17.20 -19.50
C TRP A 498 16.88 -17.20 -19.27
N ALA A 499 17.32 -16.86 -18.05
CA ALA A 499 18.73 -16.87 -17.68
C ALA A 499 19.30 -18.28 -17.58
N GLN A 500 18.54 -19.26 -17.07
CA GLN A 500 18.93 -20.67 -17.11
C GLN A 500 19.17 -21.12 -18.57
N CYS A 501 18.28 -20.77 -19.49
CA CYS A 501 18.45 -21.07 -20.90
C CYS A 501 19.67 -20.35 -21.52
N ASN A 502 19.87 -19.06 -21.21
CA ASN A 502 21.04 -18.29 -21.68
C ASN A 502 22.36 -18.86 -21.13
N LEU A 503 22.37 -19.27 -19.85
CA LEU A 503 23.53 -19.88 -19.22
C LEU A 503 23.84 -21.25 -19.82
N GLY A 504 22.82 -22.06 -20.08
CA GLY A 504 22.96 -23.31 -20.83
C GLY A 504 23.56 -23.09 -22.22
N PHE A 505 23.15 -22.01 -22.90
CA PHE A 505 23.73 -21.59 -24.17
C PHE A 505 25.20 -21.17 -24.05
N CYS A 506 25.56 -20.44 -22.98
CA CYS A 506 26.94 -20.07 -22.71
C CYS A 506 27.84 -21.31 -22.51
N TYR A 507 27.41 -22.27 -21.69
CA TYR A 507 28.14 -23.53 -21.47
C TYR A 507 28.23 -24.39 -22.73
N ALA A 508 27.18 -24.44 -23.56
CA ALA A 508 27.19 -25.22 -24.80
C ALA A 508 28.20 -24.69 -25.83
N ASN A 509 28.44 -23.37 -25.84
CA ASN A 509 29.29 -22.70 -26.83
C ASN A 509 30.64 -22.22 -26.28
N GLY A 510 30.84 -22.25 -24.96
CA GLY A 510 32.04 -21.72 -24.31
C GLY A 510 32.11 -20.19 -24.30
N ILE A 511 30.97 -19.51 -24.19
CA ILE A 511 30.87 -18.04 -24.14
C ILE A 511 31.08 -17.61 -22.69
N GLY A 512 32.17 -16.91 -22.39
CA GLY A 512 32.49 -16.43 -21.03
C GLY A 512 32.76 -17.52 -19.98
N VAL A 513 32.64 -18.80 -20.34
CA VAL A 513 32.94 -19.97 -19.52
C VAL A 513 33.60 -21.06 -20.35
N LYS A 514 34.27 -22.00 -19.68
CA LYS A 514 34.75 -23.21 -20.35
C LYS A 514 33.54 -23.99 -20.88
N LYS A 515 33.60 -24.37 -22.17
CA LYS A 515 32.58 -25.21 -22.80
C LYS A 515 32.36 -26.49 -21.98
N ASP A 516 31.10 -26.74 -21.62
CA ASP A 516 30.66 -27.91 -20.85
C ASP A 516 29.24 -28.29 -21.27
N GLU A 517 29.15 -29.34 -22.09
CA GLU A 517 27.87 -29.78 -22.66
C GLU A 517 26.95 -30.43 -21.62
N ALA A 518 27.51 -31.05 -20.57
CA ALA A 518 26.71 -31.66 -19.51
C ALA A 518 26.07 -30.57 -18.64
N MET A 519 26.83 -29.54 -18.28
CA MET A 519 26.29 -28.36 -17.58
C MET A 519 25.26 -27.61 -18.43
N ALA A 520 25.46 -27.52 -19.74
CA ALA A 520 24.47 -26.95 -20.65
C ALA A 520 23.12 -27.70 -20.56
N VAL A 521 23.16 -29.04 -20.62
CA VAL A 521 21.97 -29.89 -20.47
C VAL A 521 21.30 -29.70 -19.10
N CYS A 522 22.08 -29.61 -18.01
CA CYS A 522 21.53 -29.35 -16.68
C CYS A 522 20.70 -28.06 -16.64
N TRP A 523 21.22 -26.97 -17.20
CA TRP A 523 20.51 -25.69 -17.23
C TRP A 523 19.33 -25.67 -18.20
N TYR A 524 19.45 -26.30 -19.38
CA TYR A 524 18.32 -26.46 -20.28
C TYR A 524 17.18 -27.26 -19.66
N ARG A 525 17.50 -28.33 -18.90
CA ARG A 525 16.51 -29.12 -18.17
C ARG A 525 15.79 -28.28 -17.11
N ALA A 526 16.53 -27.53 -16.29
CA ALA A 526 15.93 -26.65 -15.28
C ALA A 526 14.96 -25.61 -15.89
N ALA A 527 15.32 -25.01 -17.02
CA ALA A 527 14.44 -24.08 -17.72
C ALA A 527 13.24 -24.79 -18.39
N ALA A 528 13.46 -25.97 -18.97
CA ALA A 528 12.41 -26.76 -19.63
C ALA A 528 11.35 -27.27 -18.65
N GLU A 529 11.73 -27.61 -17.41
CA GLU A 529 10.81 -27.97 -16.31
C GLU A 529 9.88 -26.80 -15.93
N GLN A 530 10.33 -25.56 -16.18
CA GLN A 530 9.52 -24.34 -16.05
C GLN A 530 8.76 -23.98 -17.33
N ASN A 531 8.60 -24.94 -18.24
CA ASN A 531 7.92 -24.80 -19.54
C ASN A 531 8.56 -23.78 -20.50
N HIS A 532 9.88 -23.52 -20.41
CA HIS A 532 10.53 -22.56 -21.30
C HIS A 532 10.79 -23.13 -22.71
N ALA A 533 10.04 -22.69 -23.71
CA ALA A 533 10.03 -23.27 -25.06
C ALA A 533 11.41 -23.35 -25.74
N ARG A 534 12.22 -22.28 -25.67
CA ARG A 534 13.58 -22.30 -26.26
C ARG A 534 14.50 -23.31 -25.55
N ALA A 535 14.30 -23.54 -24.26
CA ALA A 535 15.11 -24.50 -23.51
C ALA A 535 14.69 -25.94 -23.81
N GLN A 536 13.38 -26.19 -23.95
CA GLN A 536 12.84 -27.46 -24.43
C GLN A 536 13.40 -27.82 -25.81
N ASP A 537 13.43 -26.86 -26.76
CA ASP A 537 14.04 -27.07 -28.07
C ASP A 537 15.52 -27.43 -27.99
N LYS A 538 16.31 -26.66 -27.24
CA LYS A 538 17.75 -26.91 -27.05
C LYS A 538 18.02 -28.26 -26.37
N LEU A 539 17.24 -28.61 -25.36
CA LEU A 539 17.30 -29.90 -24.69
C LEU A 539 16.94 -31.05 -25.64
N GLY A 540 15.91 -30.88 -26.47
CA GLY A 540 15.53 -31.84 -27.49
C GLY A 540 16.66 -32.12 -28.48
N VAL A 541 17.36 -31.08 -28.94
CA VAL A 541 18.54 -31.24 -29.80
C VAL A 541 19.66 -32.01 -29.08
N CYS A 542 19.92 -31.70 -27.81
CA CYS A 542 20.92 -32.42 -27.00
C CYS A 542 20.58 -33.91 -26.86
N LEU A 543 19.33 -34.24 -26.55
CA LEU A 543 18.85 -35.61 -26.38
C LEU A 543 18.85 -36.39 -27.71
N GLN A 544 18.43 -35.76 -28.81
CA GLN A 544 18.43 -36.40 -30.12
C GLN A 544 19.85 -36.77 -30.58
N LEU A 545 20.84 -35.94 -30.25
CA LEU A 545 22.23 -36.10 -30.70
C LEU A 545 23.15 -36.77 -29.66
N GLY A 546 22.71 -36.91 -28.40
CA GLY A 546 23.54 -37.38 -27.30
C GLY A 546 24.62 -36.37 -26.87
N ILE A 547 24.36 -35.07 -26.99
CA ILE A 547 25.30 -34.00 -26.63
C ILE A 547 25.15 -33.72 -25.14
N GLY A 548 26.21 -33.96 -24.36
CA GLY A 548 26.21 -33.73 -22.91
C GLY A 548 25.27 -34.64 -22.10
N CYS A 549 24.61 -35.61 -22.73
CA CYS A 549 23.67 -36.54 -22.10
C CYS A 549 23.54 -37.84 -22.91
N GLU A 550 22.88 -38.85 -22.34
CA GLU A 550 22.54 -40.07 -23.08
C GLU A 550 21.54 -39.74 -24.19
N LYS A 551 21.75 -40.36 -25.35
CA LYS A 551 20.89 -40.15 -26.52
C LYS A 551 19.50 -40.76 -26.25
N ASP A 552 18.47 -39.94 -26.35
CA ASP A 552 17.07 -40.34 -26.18
C ASP A 552 16.19 -39.60 -27.21
N GLU A 553 15.91 -40.27 -28.33
CA GLU A 553 15.14 -39.67 -29.42
C GLU A 553 13.66 -39.50 -29.05
N VAL A 554 13.11 -40.36 -28.18
CA VAL A 554 11.70 -40.29 -27.75
C VAL A 554 11.50 -39.07 -26.86
N ALA A 555 12.37 -38.88 -25.87
CA ALA A 555 12.33 -37.68 -25.03
C ALA A 555 12.60 -36.41 -25.85
N ALA A 556 13.51 -36.47 -26.84
CA ALA A 556 13.75 -35.35 -27.74
C ALA A 556 12.49 -34.94 -28.52
N PHE A 557 11.80 -35.92 -29.11
CA PHE A 557 10.54 -35.71 -29.82
C PHE A 557 9.49 -35.02 -28.95
N GLU A 558 9.32 -35.49 -27.72
CA GLU A 558 8.37 -34.90 -26.76
C GLU A 558 8.73 -33.45 -26.40
N HIS A 559 10.01 -33.13 -26.20
CA HIS A 559 10.45 -31.76 -25.98
C HIS A 559 10.25 -30.84 -27.18
N PHE A 560 10.49 -31.32 -28.41
CA PHE A 560 10.16 -30.56 -29.62
C PHE A 560 8.66 -30.30 -29.72
N ARG A 561 7.82 -31.29 -29.38
CA ARG A 561 6.37 -31.12 -29.36
C ARG A 561 5.93 -30.03 -28.38
N MET A 562 6.37 -30.11 -27.12
CA MET A 562 6.04 -29.13 -26.09
C MET A 562 6.46 -27.70 -26.47
N ALA A 563 7.62 -27.53 -27.12
CA ALA A 563 8.09 -26.23 -27.57
C ALA A 563 7.33 -25.73 -28.83
N ALA A 564 7.02 -26.62 -29.77
CA ALA A 564 6.28 -26.28 -30.99
C ALA A 564 4.82 -25.89 -30.70
N GLU A 565 4.19 -26.52 -29.70
CA GLU A 565 2.85 -26.16 -29.22
C GLU A 565 2.80 -24.76 -28.59
N GLN A 566 3.94 -24.24 -28.12
CA GLN A 566 4.12 -22.85 -27.67
C GLN A 566 4.54 -21.89 -28.80
N ASP A 567 4.38 -22.32 -30.04
CA ASP A 567 4.75 -21.59 -31.25
C ASP A 567 6.25 -21.24 -31.39
N HIS A 568 7.14 -22.05 -30.80
CA HIS A 568 8.57 -21.86 -30.96
C HIS A 568 9.05 -22.30 -32.35
N LEU A 569 9.49 -21.33 -33.15
CA LEU A 569 9.82 -21.50 -34.57
C LEU A 569 10.79 -22.65 -34.88
N THR A 570 11.91 -22.76 -34.16
CA THR A 570 12.92 -23.80 -34.43
C THR A 570 12.43 -25.18 -34.00
N ALA A 571 11.65 -25.26 -32.91
CA ALA A 571 11.06 -26.51 -32.46
C ALA A 571 10.02 -27.05 -33.44
N MET A 572 9.19 -26.18 -34.06
CA MET A 572 8.27 -26.61 -35.11
C MET A 572 9.02 -27.31 -36.27
N TYR A 573 10.17 -26.75 -36.67
CA TYR A 573 11.02 -27.36 -37.68
C TYR A 573 11.62 -28.69 -37.21
N HIS A 574 12.17 -28.75 -35.98
CA HIS A 574 12.73 -29.99 -35.43
C HIS A 574 11.68 -31.10 -35.30
N LEU A 575 10.48 -30.77 -34.83
CA LEU A 575 9.34 -31.68 -34.74
C LEU A 575 8.91 -32.18 -36.12
N ALA A 576 8.77 -31.27 -37.10
CA ALA A 576 8.43 -31.64 -38.47
C ALA A 576 9.46 -32.60 -39.07
N ASN A 577 10.75 -32.32 -38.86
CA ASN A 577 11.84 -33.19 -39.32
C ASN A 577 11.87 -34.53 -38.58
N ALA A 578 11.52 -34.57 -37.30
CA ALA A 578 11.40 -35.80 -36.53
C ALA A 578 10.24 -36.69 -37.04
N LEU A 579 9.06 -36.09 -37.27
CA LEU A 579 7.90 -36.76 -37.87
C LEU A 579 8.19 -37.26 -39.29
N GLU A 580 8.90 -36.48 -40.11
CA GLU A 580 9.24 -36.87 -41.48
C GLU A 580 10.15 -38.11 -41.51
N LYS A 581 11.10 -38.18 -40.56
CA LYS A 581 12.14 -39.21 -40.53
C LYS A 581 11.86 -40.36 -39.57
N GLY A 582 10.82 -40.26 -38.74
CA GLY A 582 10.53 -41.22 -37.67
C GLY A 582 11.59 -41.20 -36.55
N ILE A 583 12.09 -40.02 -36.17
CA ILE A 583 13.07 -39.87 -35.09
C ILE A 583 12.31 -39.77 -33.77
N GLY A 584 12.42 -40.80 -32.93
CA GLY A 584 11.71 -40.85 -31.64
C GLY A 584 10.20 -41.06 -31.72
N CYS A 585 9.65 -41.26 -32.92
CA CYS A 585 8.23 -41.48 -33.19
C CYS A 585 8.04 -42.34 -34.43
N GLU A 586 6.82 -42.80 -34.70
CA GLU A 586 6.48 -43.34 -36.02
C GLU A 586 6.52 -42.23 -37.08
N ALA A 587 7.03 -42.55 -38.27
CA ALA A 587 7.08 -41.59 -39.35
C ALA A 587 5.66 -41.18 -39.78
N ASN A 588 5.39 -39.88 -39.79
CA ASN A 588 4.09 -39.32 -40.11
C ASN A 588 4.26 -38.10 -41.03
N LEU A 589 4.09 -38.32 -42.33
CA LEU A 589 4.32 -37.30 -43.35
C LEU A 589 3.26 -36.19 -43.32
N GLU A 590 2.02 -36.51 -42.99
CA GLU A 590 0.93 -35.55 -42.87
C GLU A 590 1.20 -34.58 -41.71
N GLY A 591 1.56 -35.13 -40.54
CA GLY A 591 1.95 -34.34 -39.38
C GLY A 591 3.21 -33.51 -39.63
N ALA A 592 4.21 -34.07 -40.33
CA ALA A 592 5.40 -33.33 -40.74
C ALA A 592 5.08 -32.15 -41.65
N THR A 593 4.19 -32.35 -42.63
CA THR A 593 3.76 -31.31 -43.57
C THR A 593 3.05 -30.17 -42.84
N TYR A 594 2.14 -30.49 -41.91
CA TYR A 594 1.47 -29.50 -41.07
C TYR A 594 2.46 -28.60 -40.31
N TRP A 595 3.43 -29.20 -39.62
CA TRP A 595 4.40 -28.43 -38.84
C TRP A 595 5.42 -27.69 -39.71
N PHE A 596 5.82 -28.22 -40.88
CA PHE A 596 6.61 -27.47 -41.84
C PHE A 596 5.87 -26.26 -42.39
N GLU A 597 4.57 -26.40 -42.69
CA GLU A 597 3.72 -25.29 -43.13
C GLU A 597 3.60 -24.22 -42.04
N LYS A 598 3.29 -24.62 -40.80
CA LYS A 598 3.18 -23.71 -39.65
C LYS A 598 4.51 -22.97 -39.38
N ALA A 599 5.64 -23.67 -39.47
CA ALA A 599 6.95 -23.05 -39.33
C ALA A 599 7.27 -22.10 -40.50
N ALA A 600 6.90 -22.47 -41.73
CA ALA A 600 7.14 -21.66 -42.92
C ALA A 600 6.31 -20.37 -42.93
N SER A 601 5.02 -20.45 -42.55
CA SER A 601 4.14 -19.28 -42.39
C SER A 601 4.62 -18.35 -41.27
N SER A 602 5.31 -18.89 -40.28
CA SER A 602 5.99 -18.15 -39.21
C SER A 602 7.40 -17.67 -39.58
N GLY A 603 7.84 -17.83 -40.83
CA GLY A 603 9.08 -17.28 -41.37
C GLY A 603 10.28 -18.24 -41.44
N CYS A 604 10.12 -19.54 -41.15
CA CYS A 604 11.21 -20.51 -41.28
C CYS A 604 11.51 -20.85 -42.75
N ARG A 605 12.60 -20.27 -43.28
CA ARG A 605 13.05 -20.52 -44.65
C ARG A 605 13.39 -21.99 -44.91
N THR A 606 14.02 -22.66 -43.95
CA THR A 606 14.38 -24.08 -44.09
C THR A 606 13.16 -24.97 -44.20
N SER A 607 12.10 -24.69 -43.42
CA SER A 607 10.81 -25.39 -43.53
C SER A 607 10.15 -25.10 -44.87
N CYS A 608 10.18 -23.87 -45.36
CA CYS A 608 9.64 -23.51 -46.68
C CYS A 608 10.34 -24.29 -47.81
N GLU A 609 11.68 -24.35 -47.79
CA GLU A 609 12.46 -25.10 -48.78
C GLU A 609 12.22 -26.61 -48.68
N ARG A 610 12.04 -27.15 -47.46
CA ARG A 610 11.73 -28.57 -47.26
C ARG A 610 10.32 -28.92 -47.73
N LEU A 611 9.33 -28.09 -47.41
CA LEU A 611 7.94 -28.23 -47.84
C LEU A 611 7.83 -28.24 -49.37
N LYS A 612 8.54 -27.33 -50.07
CA LYS A 612 8.62 -27.34 -51.53
C LYS A 612 9.11 -28.68 -52.08
N ARG A 613 10.14 -29.28 -51.46
CA ARG A 613 10.67 -30.58 -51.90
C ARG A 613 9.68 -31.73 -51.63
N LEU A 614 8.97 -31.69 -50.51
CA LEU A 614 7.94 -32.68 -50.17
C LEU A 614 6.78 -32.64 -51.16
N LEU A 615 6.24 -31.45 -51.43
CA LEU A 615 5.16 -31.23 -52.39
C LEU A 615 5.58 -31.62 -53.81
N VAL A 616 6.78 -31.25 -54.25
CA VAL A 616 7.30 -31.64 -55.58
C VAL A 616 7.44 -33.16 -55.70
N LYS A 617 7.91 -33.84 -54.64
CA LYS A 617 8.03 -35.31 -54.63
C LYS A 617 6.66 -36.00 -54.71
N GLU A 618 5.65 -35.43 -54.06
CA GLU A 618 4.28 -35.95 -54.07
C GLU A 618 3.57 -35.69 -55.41
N CYS A 619 3.80 -34.51 -56.02
CA CYS A 619 3.27 -34.17 -57.34
C CYS A 619 3.92 -34.96 -58.50
N LEU A 620 5.17 -35.43 -58.35
CA LEU A 620 5.91 -36.12 -59.43
C LEU A 620 5.82 -37.66 -59.40
N GLY A 621 5.32 -38.26 -58.32
CA GLY A 621 5.16 -39.71 -58.19
C GLY A 621 6.48 -40.52 -58.14
N GLN A 622 6.46 -41.67 -57.49
CA GLN A 622 7.57 -42.65 -57.53
C GLN A 622 7.60 -43.34 -58.90
N GLU A 623 8.03 -42.66 -59.96
CA GLU A 623 8.65 -43.21 -61.19
C GLU A 623 8.73 -42.10 -62.26
N THR A 624 9.76 -41.27 -62.20
CA THR A 624 10.35 -40.70 -63.43
C THR A 624 11.78 -40.27 -63.19
N VAL A 625 12.72 -41.05 -63.74
CA VAL A 625 14.10 -40.63 -63.93
C VAL A 625 14.12 -39.66 -65.10
N TYR A 626 14.63 -38.45 -64.90
CA TYR A 626 15.23 -37.68 -66.00
C TYR A 626 16.64 -37.24 -65.63
N LEU A 627 17.59 -37.79 -66.38
CA LEU A 627 18.92 -37.22 -66.59
C LEU A 627 18.80 -35.91 -67.38
N SER A 628 19.66 -34.96 -67.02
CA SER A 628 20.01 -33.71 -67.70
C SER A 628 19.09 -32.51 -67.45
N GLY A 629 19.73 -31.36 -67.26
CA GLY A 629 19.19 -30.20 -66.56
C GLY A 629 18.35 -29.27 -67.43
N TYR A 630 17.53 -28.45 -66.77
CA TYR A 630 17.40 -27.00 -66.98
C TYR A 630 16.59 -26.42 -65.80
N TYR A 631 17.07 -25.31 -65.24
CA TYR A 631 16.27 -24.42 -64.39
C TYR A 631 15.09 -23.88 -65.18
N ALA A 632 13.87 -23.92 -64.62
CA ALA A 632 12.78 -23.03 -65.01
C ALA A 632 11.82 -22.79 -63.84
N ALA A 633 11.31 -21.57 -63.79
CA ALA A 633 10.67 -20.89 -62.67
C ALA A 633 9.12 -20.95 -62.68
N ALA A 634 8.55 -20.37 -61.61
CA ALA A 634 7.15 -19.96 -61.39
C ALA A 634 6.18 -21.07 -60.95
N ALA A 635 5.29 -20.87 -59.96
CA ALA A 635 4.83 -19.67 -59.26
C ALA A 635 4.64 -19.97 -57.75
#